data_AF-A0A929RQH9-F1
#
_entry.id   AF-A0A929RQH9-F1
#
_cell.length_a   1.000
_cell.length_b   1.000
_cell.length_c   1.000
_cell.angle_alpha   90.00
_cell.angle_beta   90.00
_cell.angle_gamma   90.00
#
_symmetry.space_group_name_H-M   'P 1'
#
loop_
_entity.id
_entity.type
_entity.pdbx_description
1 polymer ?
#
loop_
_entity_poly.entity_id
_entity_poly.type
_entity_poly.pdbx_seq_one_letter_code
_entity_poly.pdbx_strand_id
1 'polypeptide(L)' 'MAQSTHTAAALTPLTVTFDDQTVDLSVPQLSPLAELIPTILRSLGRMDVYGASAGFTVSTSFGQLLDQSLCLRDQGV' A
#
# COMPACT_ATOMS: atom_id res chain seq x y z
N MET A 1 26.66 6.88 7.23
CA MET A 1 25.25 6.85 7.67
C MET A 1 24.43 7.42 6.53
N ALA A 2 23.70 6.58 5.78
CA ALA A 2 22.94 7.03 4.62
C ALA A 2 21.69 7.76 5.13
N GLN A 3 21.75 9.08 5.14
CA GLN A 3 20.62 9.95 5.40
C GLN A 3 19.73 9.86 4.16
N SER A 4 18.82 8.89 4.15
CA SER A 4 17.77 8.76 3.14
C SER A 4 17.04 10.09 3.09
N THR A 5 17.28 10.82 2.01
CA THR A 5 16.73 12.14 1.73
C THR A 5 15.23 11.97 1.70
N HIS A 6 14.57 12.32 2.80
CA HIS A 6 13.12 12.35 2.91
C HIS A 6 12.67 13.57 2.09
N THR A 7 12.75 13.49 0.76
CA THR A 7 11.95 14.34 -0.10
C THR A 7 10.54 14.15 0.42
N ALA A 8 9.94 15.18 1.02
CA ALA A 8 8.63 15.10 1.62
C ALA A 8 7.66 14.54 0.57
N ALA A 9 7.48 13.22 0.61
CA ALA A 9 6.72 12.52 -0.38
C ALA A 9 5.29 12.98 -0.13
N ALA A 10 4.66 13.56 -1.15
CA ALA A 10 3.26 13.93 -1.06
C ALA A 10 2.51 12.71 -0.50
N LEU A 11 1.87 12.90 0.65
CA LEU A 11 1.08 11.87 1.29
C LEU A 11 -0.28 11.88 0.61
N THR A 12 -0.70 10.72 0.12
CA THR A 12 -2.04 10.53 -0.41
C THR A 12 -2.89 9.79 0.61
N PRO A 13 -4.06 10.34 0.98
CA PRO A 13 -5.02 9.59 1.76
C PRO A 13 -5.59 8.46 0.91
N LEU A 14 -5.56 7.25 1.44
CA LEU A 14 -6.12 6.06 0.83
C LEU A 14 -7.06 5.38 1.80
N THR A 15 -8.23 5.04 1.29
CA THR A 15 -9.13 4.10 1.94
C THR A 15 -8.81 2.71 1.44
N VAL A 16 -8.36 1.83 2.33
CA VAL A 16 -8.09 0.43 1.99
C VAL A 16 -9.13 -0.46 2.65
N THR A 17 -9.76 -1.29 1.84
CA THR A 17 -10.68 -2.33 2.30
C THR A 17 -10.05 -3.70 2.11
N PHE A 18 -10.08 -4.52 3.16
CA PHE A 18 -9.66 -5.91 3.13
C PHE A 18 -10.64 -6.74 3.96
N ASP A 19 -11.26 -7.73 3.32
CA ASP A 19 -12.34 -8.52 3.93
C ASP A 19 -13.49 -7.62 4.44
N ASP A 20 -13.91 -7.73 5.70
CA ASP A 20 -14.93 -6.87 6.32
C ASP A 20 -14.36 -5.56 6.93
N GLN A 21 -13.05 -5.32 6.81
CA GLN A 21 -12.39 -4.17 7.43
C GLN A 21 -12.02 -3.10 6.42
N THR A 22 -12.32 -1.85 6.75
CA THR A 22 -11.88 -0.67 6.00
C THR A 22 -11.10 0.25 6.92
N VAL A 23 -9.95 0.72 6.46
CA VAL A 23 -9.10 1.66 7.18
C VAL A 23 -8.67 2.78 6.25
N ASP A 24 -8.67 4.00 6.77
CA ASP A 24 -8.13 5.16 6.07
C ASP A 24 -6.70 5.41 6.53
N LEU A 25 -5.78 5.56 5.59
CA LEU A 25 -4.37 5.71 5.88
C LEU A 25 -3.68 6.63 4.87
N SER A 26 -2.68 7.37 5.33
CA SER A 26 -1.88 8.23 4.47
C SER A 26 -0.59 7.53 4.07
N VAL A 27 -0.34 7.36 2.78
CA VAL A 27 0.88 6.73 2.25
C VAL A 27 1.68 7.68 1.38
N PRO A 28 3.01 7.52 1.31
CA PRO A 28 3.84 8.24 0.36
C PRO A 28 3.54 7.83 -1.10
N GLN A 29 3.23 8.80 -1.95
CA GLN A 29 2.92 8.57 -3.38
C GLN A 29 4.05 7.97 -4.21
N LEU A 30 5.29 8.15 -3.77
CA LEU A 30 6.51 7.78 -4.49
C LEU A 30 7.09 6.44 -4.02
N SER A 31 6.42 5.76 -3.09
CA SER A 31 6.85 4.43 -2.64
C SER A 31 6.21 3.35 -3.51
N PRO A 32 6.96 2.27 -3.83
CA PRO A 32 6.40 1.11 -4.50
C PRO A 32 5.27 0.51 -3.68
N LEU A 33 4.21 0.08 -4.36
CA LEU A 33 3.05 -0.48 -3.70
C LEU A 33 3.42 -1.74 -2.87
N ALA A 34 4.36 -2.57 -3.34
CA ALA A 34 4.87 -3.73 -2.61
C ALA A 34 5.38 -3.40 -1.19
N GLU A 35 6.02 -2.24 -1.02
CA GLU A 35 6.56 -1.80 0.27
C GLU A 35 5.46 -1.26 1.20
N LEU A 36 4.37 -0.76 0.62
CA LEU A 36 3.22 -0.23 1.35
C LEU A 36 2.33 -1.35 1.91
N ILE A 37 2.14 -2.44 1.17
CA ILE A 37 1.31 -3.59 1.55
C ILE A 37 1.57 -4.10 2.98
N PRO A 38 2.80 -4.43 3.42
CA PRO A 38 3.03 -4.93 4.77
C PRO A 38 2.69 -3.89 5.85
N THR A 39 2.85 -2.60 5.56
CA THR A 39 2.47 -1.50 6.47
C THR A 39 0.95 -1.39 6.57
N ILE A 40 0.25 -1.45 5.44
CA ILE A 40 -1.22 -1.43 5.36
C ILE A 40 -1.81 -2.63 6.11
N LEU A 41 -1.30 -3.83 5.87
CA LEU A 41 -1.74 -5.06 6.53
C LEU A 41 -1.49 -5.03 8.04
N ARG A 42 -0.38 -4.42 8.47
CA ARG A 42 -0.11 -4.20 9.90
C ARG A 42 -1.14 -3.26 10.53
N SER A 43 -1.50 -2.16 9.86
CA SER A 43 -2.57 -1.25 10.33
C SER A 43 -3.93 -1.93 10.38
N LEU A 44 -4.20 -2.87 9.48
CA LEU A 44 -5.42 -3.70 9.50
C LEU A 44 -5.39 -4.79 10.58
N GLY A 45 -4.24 -5.07 11.20
CA GLY A 45 -4.06 -6.20 12.13
C GLY A 45 -4.11 -7.57 11.44
N ARG A 46 -3.91 -7.63 10.12
CA ARG A 46 -4.09 -8.83 9.27
C ARG A 46 -2.78 -9.40 8.73
N MET A 47 -1.66 -9.07 9.34
CA MET A 47 -0.38 -9.71 9.03
C MET A 47 -0.34 -11.12 9.63
N ASP A 48 -1.19 -12.01 9.14
CA ASP A 48 -1.19 -13.43 9.47
C ASP A 48 -0.22 -14.17 8.53
N VAL A 49 0.56 -15.09 9.11
CA VAL A 49 1.63 -15.82 8.41
C VAL A 49 1.13 -16.55 7.16
N TYR A 50 -0.15 -16.95 7.15
CA TYR A 50 -0.77 -17.60 5.99
C TYR A 50 -0.99 -16.64 4.80
N GLY A 51 -1.43 -15.40 5.07
CA GLY A 51 -1.65 -14.41 4.00
C GLY A 51 -0.35 -13.97 3.33
N ALA A 52 0.72 -13.82 4.12
CA ALA A 52 2.05 -13.48 3.60
C ALA A 52 2.62 -14.52 2.62
N SER A 53 2.22 -15.79 2.78
CA SER A 53 2.73 -16.91 1.97
C SER A 53 2.04 -17.04 0.61
N ALA A 54 0.79 -16.59 0.48
CA ALA A 54 0.02 -16.66 -0.76
C ALA A 54 0.29 -15.48 -1.72
N GLY A 55 0.95 -14.43 -1.22
CA GLY A 55 1.07 -13.15 -1.90
C GLY A 55 -0.21 -12.33 -1.78
N PHE A 56 -0.05 -11.01 -1.93
CA PHE A 56 -1.17 -10.07 -1.92
C PHE A 56 -1.30 -9.46 -3.31
N THR A 57 -2.51 -9.03 -3.64
CA THR A 57 -2.75 -8.19 -4.82
C THR A 57 -3.62 -7.04 -4.39
N VAL A 58 -3.39 -5.88 -4.99
CA VAL A 58 -4.16 -4.67 -4.68
C VAL A 58 -4.92 -4.29 -5.93
N SER A 59 -6.20 -4.01 -5.77
CA SER A 59 -7.04 -3.47 -6.81
C SER A 59 -7.65 -2.16 -6.33
N THR A 60 -7.82 -1.21 -7.25
CA THR A 60 -8.65 -0.03 -6.99
C THR A 60 -10.11 -0.47 -6.82
N SER A 61 -10.93 0.35 -6.17
CA SER A 61 -12.37 0.11 -6.04
C SER A 61 -13.11 0.00 -7.38
N PHE A 62 -12.48 0.47 -8.46
CA PHE A 62 -12.97 0.33 -9.84
C PHE A 62 -12.61 -1.01 -10.49
N GLY A 63 -11.93 -1.91 -9.77
CA GLY A 63 -11.51 -3.22 -10.25
C GLY A 63 -10.20 -3.24 -11.03
N GLN A 64 -9.46 -2.13 -11.08
CA GLN A 64 -8.16 -2.09 -11.74
C GLN A 64 -7.09 -2.68 -10.81
N LEU A 65 -6.44 -3.75 -11.24
CA LEU A 65 -5.29 -4.32 -10.55
C LEU A 65 -4.10 -3.36 -10.65
N LEU A 66 -3.48 -3.10 -9.50
CA LEU A 66 -2.28 -2.29 -9.40
C LEU A 66 -1.04 -3.19 -9.48
N ASP A 67 -0.07 -2.76 -10.28
CA ASP A 67 1.26 -3.31 -10.29
C ASP A 67 2.00 -2.95 -9.00
N GLN A 68 2.48 -3.98 -8.31
CA GLN A 68 3.12 -3.83 -7.00
C GLN A 68 4.56 -3.29 -7.09
N SER A 69 5.18 -3.37 -8.27
CA SER A 69 6.52 -2.84 -8.53
C SER A 69 6.49 -1.33 -8.76
N LEU A 70 5.33 -0.80 -9.15
CA LEU A 70 5.12 0.61 -9.44
C LEU A 70 4.60 1.37 -8.22
N CYS A 71 4.81 2.69 -8.26
CA CYS A 71 4.27 3.61 -7.27
C CYS A 71 2.81 3.94 -7.59
N LEU A 72 2.03 4.37 -6.59
CA LEU A 72 0.63 4.76 -6.77
C LEU A 72 0.47 5.89 -7.81
N ARG A 73 1.36 6.89 -7.74
CA ARG A 73 1.37 8.01 -8.70
C ARG A 73 1.54 7.57 -10.15
N ASP A 74 2.41 6.59 -10.40
CA ASP A 74 2.71 6.12 -11.75
C ASP A 74 1.50 5.39 -12.37
N GLN A 75 0.63 4.87 -11.52
CA GLN A 75 -0.57 4.13 -11.87
C GLN A 75 -1.84 4.98 -11.88
N GLY A 76 -1.71 6.29 -11.64
CA GLY A 76 -2.82 7.25 -11.64
C GLY A 76 -3.69 7.24 -10.38
N VAL A 77 -3.13 6.81 -9.23
CA VAL A 77 -3.77 6.83 -7.90
C VAL A 77 -3.24 7.96 -7.02
#